data_AF-I0L3U9-F1
#
_entry.id   AF-I0L3U9-F1
#
_cell.length_a   1.000
_cell.length_b   1.000
_cell.length_c   1.000
_cell.angle_alpha   90.00
_cell.angle_beta   90.00
_cell.angle_gamma   90.00
#
_symmetry.space_group_name_H-M   'P 1'
#
loop_
_entity.id
_entity.type
_entity.pdbx_description
1 polymer ?
#
loop_
_entity_poly.entity_id
_entity_poly.type
_entity_poly.pdbx_seq_one_letter_code
_entity_poly.pdbx_strand_id
1 'polypeptide(L)'
;MSDSPDPPDKACPQCKRVLPSTDFHRDRRRVDGLAFYCKVCAALRSAASRRRRGIAPQRRSPTPVGEGLKWCPDCEQIKPLEDFPTTTTKASGRHSYCKPCHNARGKETAQRLYGGTREYHLRRRYGIGEKEFQELLAEQGGVCAICGGADPQHLDHDHRTGWVRGILCFNCNGGLGQFRDSPTRLARAITYLRGTTWQRALIHPGVYQMCSPTRGRPPSPRF
;
A
#
# COMPACT_ATOMS: atom_id res chain seq x y z
N MET A 1 -2.30 34.63 -46.03
CA MET A 1 -2.79 33.25 -46.29
C MET A 1 -1.58 32.46 -46.70
N SER A 2 -1.04 31.65 -45.80
CA SER A 2 0.26 31.00 -45.97
C SER A 2 0.06 29.62 -46.57
N ASP A 3 0.25 29.49 -47.88
CA ASP A 3 0.30 28.21 -48.59
C ASP A 3 1.43 27.35 -48.02
N SER A 4 1.07 26.35 -47.22
CA SER A 4 1.97 25.26 -46.88
C SER A 4 1.87 24.23 -48.01
N PRO A 5 2.97 23.85 -48.68
CA PRO A 5 2.91 22.88 -49.75
C PRO A 5 2.36 21.57 -49.20
N ASP A 6 1.29 21.07 -49.81
CA ASP A 6 0.69 19.80 -49.41
C ASP A 6 1.78 18.71 -49.43
N PRO A 7 2.01 18.04 -48.30
CA PRO A 7 3.06 17.03 -48.20
C PRO A 7 2.83 15.91 -49.23
N PRO A 8 3.89 15.45 -49.91
CA PRO A 8 3.76 14.59 -51.08
C PRO A 8 3.04 13.27 -50.77
N ASP A 9 2.19 12.85 -51.70
CA ASP A 9 1.53 11.56 -51.64
C ASP A 9 2.56 10.42 -51.61
N LYS A 10 2.25 9.37 -50.84
CA LYS A 10 3.14 8.23 -50.61
C LYS A 10 2.45 6.92 -50.94
N ALA A 11 3.15 6.04 -51.66
CA ALA A 11 2.66 4.70 -51.95
C ALA A 11 2.84 3.77 -50.75
N CYS A 12 1.77 3.10 -50.33
CA CYS A 12 1.86 2.04 -49.34
C CYS A 12 2.21 0.70 -50.02
N PRO A 13 3.32 0.04 -49.68
CA PRO A 13 3.76 -1.19 -50.35
C PRO A 13 2.85 -2.40 -50.10
N GLN A 14 2.00 -2.35 -49.06
CA GLN A 14 1.10 -3.46 -48.73
C GLN A 14 -0.23 -3.38 -49.47
N CYS A 15 -0.91 -2.22 -49.48
CA CYS A 15 -2.18 -2.06 -50.20
C CYS A 15 -2.01 -1.51 -51.61
N LYS A 16 -0.78 -1.11 -51.99
CA LYS A 16 -0.39 -0.55 -53.29
C LYS A 16 -1.14 0.73 -53.68
N ARG A 17 -1.80 1.40 -52.72
CA ARG A 17 -2.47 2.69 -52.94
C ARG A 17 -1.50 3.83 -52.70
N VAL A 18 -1.58 4.84 -53.55
CA VAL A 18 -0.99 6.16 -53.34
C VAL A 18 -1.95 6.93 -52.42
N LEU A 19 -1.48 7.33 -51.25
CA LEU A 19 -2.30 7.94 -50.21
C LEU A 19 -1.64 9.23 -49.71
N PRO A 20 -2.44 10.18 -49.19
CA PRO A 20 -1.91 11.40 -48.59
C PRO A 20 -0.95 11.07 -47.44
N SER A 21 0.02 11.94 -47.19
CA SER A 21 0.95 11.78 -46.06
C SER A 21 0.25 11.66 -44.69
N THR A 22 -0.96 12.23 -44.55
CA THR A 22 -1.81 12.14 -43.35
C THR A 22 -2.26 10.71 -43.07
N ASP A 23 -2.25 9.81 -44.05
CA ASP A 23 -2.55 8.39 -43.90
C ASP A 23 -1.34 7.56 -43.45
N PHE A 24 -0.19 8.18 -43.19
CA PHE A 24 0.99 7.55 -42.64
C PHE A 24 1.30 8.07 -41.24
N HIS A 25 1.92 7.25 -40.40
CA HIS A 25 2.44 7.71 -39.11
C HIS A 25 3.74 8.49 -39.34
N ARG A 26 4.03 9.50 -38.52
CA ARG A 26 5.32 10.20 -38.55
C ARG A 26 6.43 9.26 -38.06
N ASP A 27 7.54 9.17 -38.79
CA ASP A 27 8.75 8.44 -38.41
C ASP A 27 9.99 9.31 -38.67
N ARG A 28 10.48 9.97 -37.62
CA ARG A 28 11.63 10.89 -37.67
C ARG A 28 12.95 10.23 -38.09
N ARG A 29 13.00 8.89 -38.13
CA ARG A 29 14.21 8.14 -38.52
C ARG A 29 14.31 7.95 -40.03
N ARG A 30 13.25 8.27 -40.78
CA ARG A 30 13.23 8.16 -42.24
C ARG A 30 13.44 9.51 -42.89
N VAL A 31 14.09 9.50 -44.05
CA VAL A 31 14.39 10.70 -44.85
C VAL A 31 13.13 11.48 -45.18
N ASP A 32 12.05 10.77 -45.52
CA ASP A 32 10.75 11.36 -45.84
C ASP A 32 9.87 11.66 -44.62
N GLY A 33 10.34 11.36 -43.41
CA GLY A 33 9.60 11.59 -42.16
C GLY A 33 8.33 10.75 -41.97
N LEU A 34 8.05 9.78 -42.85
CA LEU A 34 6.80 9.01 -42.86
C LEU A 34 7.06 7.50 -42.74
N ALA A 35 6.22 6.81 -41.97
CA ALA A 35 6.25 5.36 -41.81
C ALA A 35 6.14 4.62 -43.16
N PHE A 36 6.63 3.39 -43.20
CA PHE A 36 6.67 2.58 -44.44
C PHE A 36 5.29 2.16 -44.94
N TYR A 37 4.37 1.86 -44.03
CA TYR A 37 3.01 1.41 -44.33
C TYR A 37 2.02 2.49 -43.93
N CYS A 38 0.90 2.58 -44.65
CA CYS A 38 -0.22 3.42 -44.21
C CYS A 38 -0.77 2.95 -42.87
N LYS A 39 -1.45 3.84 -42.13
CA LYS A 39 -2.03 3.60 -40.80
C LYS A 39 -2.86 2.31 -40.75
N VAL A 40 -3.65 2.05 -41.79
CA VAL A 40 -4.50 0.84 -41.90
C VAL A 40 -3.63 -0.42 -42.00
N CYS A 41 -2.70 -0.48 -42.96
CA CYS A 41 -1.81 -1.62 -43.13
C CYS A 41 -0.92 -1.86 -41.90
N ALA A 42 -0.40 -0.78 -41.31
CA ALA A 42 0.36 -0.84 -40.06
C ALA A 42 -0.45 -1.42 -38.91
N ALA A 43 -1.72 -1.01 -38.76
CA ALA A 43 -2.64 -1.55 -37.75
C ALA A 43 -2.92 -3.03 -37.97
N LEU A 44 -3.20 -3.46 -39.22
CA LEU A 44 -3.43 -4.86 -39.58
C LEU A 44 -2.21 -5.74 -39.26
N ARG A 45 -1.01 -5.29 -39.66
CA ARG A 45 0.25 -5.99 -39.33
C ARG A 45 0.47 -6.08 -37.82
N SER A 46 0.24 -5.00 -37.10
CA SER A 46 0.37 -4.96 -35.64
C SER A 46 -0.64 -5.89 -34.95
N ALA A 47 -1.86 -5.98 -35.46
CA ALA A 47 -2.87 -6.92 -34.97
C ALA A 47 -2.49 -8.37 -35.26
N ALA A 48 -2.02 -8.69 -36.48
CA ALA A 48 -1.51 -10.01 -36.84
C ALA A 48 -0.31 -10.42 -35.97
N SER A 49 0.63 -9.51 -35.72
CA SER A 49 1.77 -9.76 -34.84
C SER A 49 1.34 -10.02 -33.40
N ARG A 50 0.37 -9.26 -32.85
CA ARG A 50 -0.16 -9.49 -31.51
C ARG A 50 -0.84 -10.85 -31.39
N ARG A 51 -1.65 -11.23 -32.38
CA ARG A 51 -2.28 -12.56 -32.47
C ARG A 51 -1.24 -13.68 -32.45
N ARG A 52 -0.20 -13.59 -33.28
CA ARG A 52 0.91 -14.58 -33.30
C ARG A 52 1.63 -14.72 -31.95
N ARG A 53 1.68 -13.66 -31.15
CA ARG A 53 2.30 -13.65 -29.82
C ARG A 53 1.33 -14.03 -28.68
N GLY A 54 0.10 -14.43 -29.00
CA GLY A 54 -0.93 -14.70 -27.99
C GLY A 54 -1.35 -13.48 -27.15
N ILE A 55 -1.03 -12.26 -27.61
CA ILE A 55 -1.36 -11.04 -26.87
C ILE A 55 -2.82 -10.68 -27.13
N ALA A 56 -3.65 -10.84 -26.11
CA ALA A 56 -5.05 -10.44 -26.15
C ALA A 56 -5.20 -8.93 -26.44
N PRO A 57 -6.24 -8.52 -27.18
CA PRO A 57 -6.51 -7.11 -27.41
C PRO A 57 -6.79 -6.40 -26.09
N GLN A 58 -6.34 -5.14 -26.00
CA GLN A 58 -6.64 -4.29 -24.86
C GLN A 58 -8.15 -4.06 -24.80
N ARG A 59 -8.76 -4.36 -23.65
CA ARG A 59 -10.18 -4.12 -23.44
C ARG A 59 -10.45 -2.61 -23.37
N ARG A 60 -11.54 -2.18 -24.02
CA ARG A 60 -11.97 -0.79 -24.10
C ARG A 60 -13.45 -0.71 -23.74
N SER A 61 -13.90 0.46 -23.31
CA SER A 61 -15.32 0.69 -23.07
C SER A 61 -16.13 0.50 -24.37
N PRO A 62 -17.29 -0.17 -24.31
CA PRO A 62 -18.19 -0.30 -25.47
C PRO A 62 -18.76 1.05 -25.94
N THR A 63 -18.88 2.01 -25.02
CA THR A 63 -19.44 3.35 -25.28
C THR A 63 -18.40 4.44 -25.00
N PRO A 64 -18.54 5.63 -25.60
CA PRO A 64 -17.74 6.79 -25.23
C PRO A 64 -17.92 7.13 -23.74
N VAL A 65 -16.81 7.37 -23.05
CA VAL A 65 -16.80 7.73 -21.63
C VAL A 65 -16.74 9.25 -21.51
N GLY A 66 -17.70 9.85 -20.82
CA GLY A 66 -17.77 11.30 -20.59
C GLY A 66 -16.64 11.83 -19.70
N GLU A 67 -16.52 13.16 -19.63
CA GLU A 67 -15.55 13.82 -18.75
C GLU A 67 -15.83 13.49 -17.27
N GLY A 68 -14.78 13.36 -16.46
CA GLY A 68 -14.92 13.00 -15.04
C GLY A 68 -15.25 11.52 -14.77
N LEU A 69 -15.49 10.72 -15.81
CA LEU A 69 -15.81 9.30 -15.71
C LEU A 69 -14.68 8.40 -16.22
N LYS A 70 -14.67 7.15 -15.78
CA LYS A 70 -13.74 6.12 -16.24
C LYS A 70 -14.40 4.75 -16.25
N TRP A 71 -14.08 3.97 -17.27
CA TRP A 71 -14.55 2.60 -17.40
C TRP A 71 -13.58 1.62 -16.74
N CYS A 72 -14.11 0.75 -15.87
CA CYS A 72 -13.36 -0.32 -15.23
C CYS A 72 -13.45 -1.59 -16.10
N PRO A 73 -12.33 -2.18 -16.55
CA PRO A 73 -12.37 -3.39 -17.36
C PRO A 73 -12.86 -4.60 -16.55
N ASP A 74 -12.53 -4.73 -15.26
CA ASP A 74 -12.86 -5.94 -14.51
C ASP A 74 -14.36 -6.10 -14.25
N CYS A 75 -15.07 -5.03 -13.87
CA CYS A 75 -16.51 -5.07 -13.61
C CYS A 75 -17.36 -4.43 -14.71
N GLU A 76 -16.72 -3.96 -15.78
CA GLU A 76 -17.33 -3.40 -16.99
C GLU A 76 -18.19 -2.14 -16.79
N GLN A 77 -18.16 -1.53 -15.61
CA GLN A 77 -18.95 -0.35 -15.28
C GLN A 77 -18.20 0.95 -15.56
N ILE A 78 -18.93 1.99 -15.97
CA ILE A 78 -18.46 3.37 -16.02
C ILE A 78 -18.75 4.01 -14.66
N LYS A 79 -17.72 4.57 -14.03
CA LYS A 79 -17.80 5.16 -12.68
C LYS A 79 -17.07 6.51 -12.63
N PRO A 80 -17.36 7.37 -11.65
CA PRO A 80 -16.58 8.58 -11.38
C PRO A 80 -15.08 8.31 -11.22
N LEU A 81 -14.22 9.24 -11.64
CA LEU A 81 -12.75 9.10 -11.48
C LEU A 81 -12.32 8.89 -10.02
N GLU A 82 -13.09 9.42 -9.08
CA GLU A 82 -12.88 9.24 -7.63
C GLU A 82 -13.03 7.79 -7.15
N ASP A 83 -13.77 6.96 -7.88
CA ASP A 83 -13.90 5.53 -7.62
C ASP A 83 -12.70 4.73 -8.10
N PHE A 84 -11.69 5.39 -8.68
CA PHE A 84 -10.44 4.78 -9.11
C PHE A 84 -9.30 5.24 -8.19
N PRO A 85 -8.48 4.32 -7.68
CA PRO A 85 -7.30 4.67 -6.89
C PRO A 85 -6.38 5.64 -7.66
N THR A 86 -5.79 6.60 -6.94
CA THR A 86 -4.80 7.51 -7.49
C THR A 86 -3.49 6.79 -7.78
N THR A 87 -2.76 7.24 -8.79
CA THR A 87 -1.43 6.72 -9.11
C THR A 87 -0.59 7.80 -9.78
N THR A 88 0.70 7.81 -9.46
CA THR A 88 1.69 8.71 -10.09
C THR A 88 2.26 8.11 -11.38
N THR A 89 2.02 6.83 -11.64
CA THR A 89 2.65 6.09 -12.75
C THR A 89 1.92 6.20 -14.09
N LYS A 90 0.65 6.63 -14.08
CA LYS A 90 -0.18 6.73 -15.29
C LYS A 90 -0.44 8.19 -15.60
N ALA A 91 -0.41 8.55 -16.88
CA ALA A 91 -0.72 9.89 -17.36
C ALA A 91 -2.10 10.39 -16.89
N SER A 92 -3.08 9.48 -16.73
CA SER A 92 -4.42 9.83 -16.22
C SER A 92 -4.49 10.08 -14.71
N GLY A 93 -3.40 9.90 -13.96
CA GLY A 93 -3.37 10.05 -12.48
C GLY A 93 -4.20 9.00 -11.71
N ARG A 94 -4.81 8.03 -12.41
CA ARG A 94 -5.77 7.05 -11.89
C ARG A 94 -5.45 5.64 -12.38
N HIS A 95 -5.64 4.64 -11.52
CA HIS A 95 -5.54 3.23 -11.87
C HIS A 95 -6.58 2.79 -12.90
N SER A 96 -6.32 1.67 -13.61
CA SER A 96 -7.24 1.12 -14.61
C SER A 96 -8.50 0.52 -14.01
N TYR A 97 -8.45 0.04 -12.76
CA TYR A 97 -9.52 -0.66 -12.09
C TYR A 97 -10.15 0.22 -11.01
N CYS A 98 -11.47 0.10 -10.81
CA CYS A 98 -12.14 0.76 -9.69
C CYS A 98 -11.65 0.20 -8.34
N LYS A 99 -11.84 0.95 -7.26
CA LYS A 99 -11.41 0.60 -5.90
C LYS A 99 -11.84 -0.82 -5.48
N PRO A 100 -13.11 -1.25 -5.65
CA PRO A 100 -13.52 -2.63 -5.36
C PRO A 100 -12.72 -3.70 -6.12
N CYS A 101 -12.58 -3.56 -7.44
CA CYS A 101 -11.83 -4.50 -8.28
C CYS A 101 -10.34 -4.51 -7.93
N HIS A 102 -9.78 -3.34 -7.64
CA HIS A 102 -8.39 -3.20 -7.19
C HIS A 102 -8.16 -3.94 -5.86
N ASN A 103 -9.06 -3.78 -4.89
CA ASN A 103 -8.98 -4.46 -3.60
C ASN A 103 -9.20 -5.98 -3.74
N ALA A 104 -10.15 -6.40 -4.59
CA ALA A 104 -10.40 -7.81 -4.87
C ALA A 104 -9.17 -8.48 -5.48
N ARG A 105 -8.51 -7.84 -6.45
CA ARG A 105 -7.23 -8.31 -7.00
C ARG A 105 -6.14 -8.39 -5.94
N GLY A 106 -6.01 -7.38 -5.09
CA GLY A 106 -5.06 -7.40 -3.98
C GLY A 106 -5.27 -8.61 -3.06
N LYS A 107 -6.54 -8.91 -2.71
CA LYS A 107 -6.90 -10.07 -1.89
C LYS A 107 -6.65 -11.40 -2.61
N GLU A 108 -7.03 -11.51 -3.88
CA GLU A 108 -6.76 -12.71 -4.70
C GLU A 108 -5.26 -12.98 -4.81
N THR A 109 -4.46 -11.95 -5.06
CA THR A 109 -3.01 -12.08 -5.17
C THR A 109 -2.39 -12.48 -3.83
N ALA A 110 -2.85 -11.88 -2.72
CA ALA A 110 -2.45 -12.30 -1.38
C ALA A 110 -2.78 -13.79 -1.12
N GLN A 111 -3.99 -14.22 -1.51
CA GLN A 111 -4.41 -15.61 -1.36
C GLN A 111 -3.58 -16.57 -2.23
N ARG A 112 -3.41 -16.25 -3.51
CA ARG A 112 -2.75 -17.13 -4.50
C ARG A 112 -1.25 -17.27 -4.27
N LEU A 113 -0.58 -16.18 -3.90
CA LEU A 113 0.88 -16.16 -3.74
C LEU A 113 1.34 -16.45 -2.30
N TYR A 114 0.53 -16.09 -1.31
CA TYR A 114 0.92 -16.14 0.10
C TYR A 114 -0.04 -16.99 0.94
N GLY A 115 -1.07 -17.62 0.37
CA GLY A 115 -2.04 -18.40 1.13
C GLY A 115 -2.99 -17.58 2.01
N GLY A 116 -2.84 -16.26 2.06
CA GLY A 116 -3.74 -15.37 2.80
C GLY A 116 -3.19 -13.98 3.06
N THR A 117 -4.08 -13.08 3.51
CA THR A 117 -3.74 -11.68 3.82
C THR A 117 -2.77 -11.54 5.00
N ARG A 118 -2.88 -12.41 6.01
CA ARG A 118 -2.02 -12.39 7.20
C ARG A 118 -0.57 -12.70 6.84
N GLU A 119 -0.33 -13.81 6.14
CA GLU A 119 1.00 -14.19 5.62
C GLU A 119 1.62 -13.08 4.78
N TYR A 120 0.85 -12.54 3.82
CA TYR A 120 1.30 -11.44 2.98
C TYR A 120 1.77 -10.23 3.80
N HIS A 121 1.01 -9.81 4.81
CA HIS A 121 1.36 -8.67 5.64
C HIS A 121 2.57 -8.94 6.54
N LEU A 122 2.67 -10.13 7.13
CA LEU A 122 3.83 -10.51 7.93
C LEU A 122 5.12 -10.46 7.08
N ARG A 123 5.11 -11.11 5.92
CA ARG A 123 6.29 -11.15 5.05
C ARG A 123 6.69 -9.77 4.56
N ARG A 124 5.70 -8.97 4.14
CA ARG A 124 5.98 -7.64 3.59
C ARG A 124 6.48 -6.66 4.64
N ARG A 125 5.96 -6.72 5.87
CA ARG A 125 6.26 -5.72 6.90
C ARG A 125 7.43 -6.11 7.79
N TYR A 126 7.53 -7.39 8.12
CA TYR A 126 8.45 -7.90 9.13
C TYR A 126 9.45 -8.92 8.59
N GLY A 127 9.30 -9.36 7.34
CA GLY A 127 10.20 -10.34 6.72
C GLY A 127 10.01 -11.78 7.21
N ILE A 128 8.98 -12.06 8.01
CA ILE A 128 8.67 -13.40 8.53
C ILE A 128 7.32 -13.92 8.03
N GLY A 129 7.07 -15.22 8.06
CA GLY A 129 5.77 -15.83 7.79
C GLY A 129 4.99 -16.21 9.05
N GLU A 130 3.83 -16.82 8.84
CA GLU A 130 2.95 -17.36 9.88
C GLU A 130 3.67 -18.41 10.71
N LYS A 131 4.44 -19.29 10.07
CA LYS A 131 5.15 -20.37 10.76
C LYS A 131 6.16 -19.80 11.75
N GLU A 132 6.99 -18.86 11.32
CA GLU A 132 7.98 -18.19 12.16
C GLU A 132 7.30 -17.37 13.28
N PHE A 133 6.13 -16.78 13.01
CA PHE A 133 5.33 -16.13 14.04
C PHE A 133 4.88 -17.13 15.12
N GLN A 134 4.36 -18.29 14.73
CA GLN A 134 3.91 -19.31 15.68
C GLN A 134 5.08 -19.94 16.46
N GLU A 135 6.23 -20.13 15.82
CA GLU A 135 7.47 -20.58 16.48
C GLU A 135 7.90 -19.57 17.56
N LEU A 136 7.97 -18.28 17.21
CA LEU A 136 8.30 -17.22 18.16
C LEU A 136 7.27 -17.12 19.30
N LEU A 137 5.99 -17.32 19.01
CA LEU A 137 4.94 -17.33 20.02
C LEU A 137 5.11 -18.52 20.98
N ALA A 138 5.44 -19.69 20.46
CA ALA A 138 5.68 -20.89 21.25
C ALA A 138 6.94 -20.75 22.12
N GLU A 139 8.01 -20.15 21.60
CA GLU A 139 9.23 -19.82 22.35
C GLU A 139 8.93 -18.89 23.54
N GLN A 140 7.96 -17.98 23.40
CA GLN A 140 7.46 -17.11 24.47
C GLN A 140 6.47 -17.80 25.42
N GLY A 141 6.17 -19.08 25.24
CA GLY A 141 5.18 -19.81 26.04
C GLY A 141 3.73 -19.39 25.76
N GLY A 142 3.44 -18.84 24.57
CA GLY A 142 2.10 -18.43 24.18
C GLY A 142 1.60 -17.13 24.82
N VAL A 143 2.47 -16.37 25.48
CA VAL A 143 2.11 -15.15 26.22
C VAL A 143 2.89 -13.92 25.76
N CYS A 144 2.36 -12.74 26.11
CA CYS A 144 3.00 -11.46 25.85
C CYS A 144 4.38 -11.40 26.50
N ALA A 145 5.42 -11.07 25.73
CA ALA A 145 6.80 -11.04 26.21
C ALA A 145 7.05 -10.02 27.35
N ILE A 146 6.17 -9.03 27.53
CA ILE A 146 6.32 -7.99 28.56
C ILE A 146 5.49 -8.28 29.80
N CYS A 147 4.17 -8.49 29.65
CA CYS A 147 3.28 -8.61 30.79
C CYS A 147 2.82 -10.04 31.11
N GLY A 148 3.18 -11.03 30.28
CA GLY A 148 2.72 -12.42 30.44
C GLY A 148 1.22 -12.62 30.17
N GLY A 149 0.52 -11.61 29.63
CA GLY A 149 -0.89 -11.72 29.26
C GLY A 149 -1.12 -12.70 28.10
N ALA A 150 -2.27 -13.35 28.10
CA ALA A 150 -2.68 -14.31 27.07
C ALA A 150 -2.93 -13.64 25.69
N ASP A 151 -2.96 -14.48 24.66
CA ASP A 151 -3.29 -14.15 23.27
C ASP A 151 -2.59 -12.90 22.70
N PRO A 152 -1.24 -12.79 22.79
CA PRO A 152 -0.53 -11.69 22.17
C PRO A 152 -0.58 -11.83 20.64
N GLN A 153 -0.90 -10.74 19.95
CA GLN A 153 -1.06 -10.74 18.48
C GLN A 153 -0.15 -9.75 17.76
N HIS A 154 0.54 -8.88 18.50
CA HIS A 154 1.29 -7.77 17.92
C HIS A 154 2.77 -8.12 17.85
N LEU A 155 3.29 -8.23 16.65
CA LEU A 155 4.72 -8.41 16.44
C LEU A 155 5.43 -7.08 16.65
N ASP A 156 6.30 -7.07 17.65
CA ASP A 156 7.15 -5.94 18.04
C ASP A 156 8.51 -6.03 17.34
N HIS A 157 9.01 -4.91 16.85
CA HIS A 157 10.27 -4.84 16.12
C HIS A 157 11.04 -3.57 16.47
N ASP A 158 12.36 -3.65 16.34
CA ASP A 158 13.23 -2.50 16.54
C ASP A 158 13.08 -1.51 15.38
N HIS A 159 12.67 -0.27 15.67
CA HIS A 159 12.44 0.75 14.65
C HIS A 159 13.73 1.26 13.97
N ARG A 160 14.92 0.86 14.44
CA ARG A 160 16.20 1.21 13.81
C ARG A 160 16.69 0.09 12.89
N THR A 161 16.57 -1.17 13.26
CA THR A 161 17.05 -2.31 12.45
C THR A 161 15.94 -3.00 11.64
N GLY A 162 14.68 -2.82 12.04
CA GLY A 162 13.54 -3.57 11.51
C GLY A 162 13.44 -5.01 12.04
N TRP A 163 14.34 -5.44 12.92
CA TRP A 163 14.37 -6.82 13.41
C TRP A 163 13.31 -7.06 14.48
N VAL A 164 12.70 -8.24 14.40
CA VAL A 164 11.66 -8.69 15.33
C VAL A 164 12.27 -8.86 16.73
N ARG A 165 11.60 -8.33 17.74
CA ARG A 165 11.98 -8.48 19.17
C ARG A 165 11.13 -9.54 19.86
N GLY A 166 9.85 -9.63 19.53
CA GLY A 166 8.92 -10.55 20.16
C GLY A 166 7.46 -10.26 19.79
N ILE A 167 6.55 -10.94 20.46
CA ILE A 167 5.10 -10.80 20.30
C ILE A 167 4.51 -10.26 21.59
N LEU A 168 3.78 -9.17 21.46
CA LEU A 168 3.19 -8.40 22.55
C LEU A 168 1.67 -8.36 22.45
N CYS A 169 1.02 -8.09 23.59
CA CYS A 169 -0.38 -7.69 23.59
C CYS A 169 -0.52 -6.25 23.09
N PHE A 170 -1.75 -5.87 22.70
CA PHE A 170 -2.07 -4.52 22.20
C PHE A 170 -1.58 -3.41 23.15
N ASN A 171 -1.80 -3.58 24.46
CA ASN A 171 -1.47 -2.58 25.47
C ASN A 171 0.03 -2.41 25.67
N CYS A 172 0.81 -3.50 25.68
CA CYS A 172 2.26 -3.42 25.85
C CYS A 172 2.93 -2.82 24.63
N ASN A 173 2.54 -3.27 23.42
CA ASN A 173 3.04 -2.70 22.17
C ASN A 173 2.70 -1.21 22.04
N GLY A 174 1.44 -0.85 22.30
CA GLY A 174 1.02 0.55 22.34
C GLY A 174 1.77 1.37 23.39
N GLY A 175 1.99 0.81 24.57
CA GLY A 175 2.75 1.42 25.66
C GLY A 175 4.19 1.77 25.26
N LEU A 176 4.91 0.84 24.63
CA LEU A 176 6.26 1.12 24.10
C LEU A 176 6.24 2.30 23.11
N GLY A 177 5.28 2.32 22.19
CA GLY A 177 5.09 3.41 21.24
C GLY A 177 4.82 4.77 21.90
N GLN A 178 4.01 4.82 22.97
CA GLN A 178 3.75 6.07 23.71
C GLN A 178 5.02 6.62 24.37
N PHE A 179 5.92 5.73 24.81
CA PHE A 179 7.25 6.11 25.30
C PHE A 179 8.30 6.24 24.18
N ARG A 180 7.90 6.18 22.90
CA ARG A 180 8.76 6.25 21.70
C ARG A 180 9.92 5.26 21.75
N ASP A 181 9.65 4.06 22.25
CA ASP A 181 10.64 2.97 22.39
C ASP A 181 11.91 3.40 23.15
N SER A 182 11.81 4.39 24.04
CA SER A 182 12.97 4.98 24.72
C SER A 182 13.17 4.37 26.11
N PRO A 183 14.26 3.64 26.35
CA PRO A 183 14.58 3.11 27.68
C PRO A 183 14.69 4.23 28.73
N THR A 184 15.23 5.39 28.35
CA THR A 184 15.34 6.55 29.24
C THR A 184 13.97 7.07 29.70
N ARG A 185 12.98 7.13 28.79
CA ARG A 185 11.63 7.58 29.15
C ARG A 185 10.91 6.56 30.03
N LEU A 186 11.09 5.27 29.74
CA LEU A 186 10.56 4.18 30.57
C LEU A 186 11.18 4.20 31.98
N ALA A 187 12.50 4.40 32.09
CA ALA A 187 13.17 4.55 33.38
C ALA A 187 12.63 5.74 34.18
N ARG A 188 12.39 6.89 33.52
CA ARG A 188 11.76 8.05 34.15
C ARG A 188 10.32 7.75 34.60
N ALA A 189 9.57 6.96 33.85
CA ALA A 189 8.24 6.51 34.26
C ALA A 189 8.30 5.65 35.53
N ILE A 190 9.27 4.75 35.65
CA ILE A 190 9.52 3.98 36.88
C ILE A 190 9.84 4.92 38.05
N THR A 191 10.75 5.88 37.86
CA THR A 191 11.11 6.87 38.89
C THR A 191 9.88 7.68 39.31
N TYR A 192 9.08 8.15 38.35
CA TYR A 192 7.85 8.89 38.62
C TYR A 192 6.87 8.06 39.46
N LEU A 193 6.60 6.82 39.08
CA LEU A 193 5.69 5.94 39.83
C LEU A 193 6.21 5.70 41.26
N ARG A 194 7.48 5.34 41.42
CA ARG A 194 8.08 5.11 42.75
C ARG A 194 8.03 6.35 43.66
N GLY A 195 8.29 7.54 43.12
CA GLY A 195 8.28 8.79 43.90
C GLY A 195 6.87 9.31 44.20
N THR A 196 5.91 9.09 43.30
CA THR A 196 4.57 9.70 43.39
C THR A 196 3.47 8.77 43.89
N THR A 197 3.75 7.48 44.02
CA THR A 197 2.77 6.51 44.53
C THR A 197 2.47 6.81 45.99
N TRP A 198 1.17 6.83 46.30
CA TRP A 198 0.67 7.01 47.64
C TRP A 198 0.86 5.73 48.46
N GLN A 199 1.39 5.90 49.67
CA GLN A 199 1.67 4.84 50.62
C GLN A 199 1.03 5.16 51.97
N ARG A 200 0.63 4.12 52.72
CA ARG A 200 0.16 4.27 54.09
C ARG A 200 1.36 4.29 55.03
N ALA A 201 1.61 5.43 55.67
CA ALA A 201 2.60 5.57 56.73
C ALA A 201 1.90 5.50 58.10
N LEU A 202 2.40 4.67 59.01
CA LEU A 202 1.93 4.63 60.39
C LEU A 202 2.50 5.84 61.13
N ILE A 203 1.64 6.66 61.74
CA ILE A 203 2.06 7.87 62.48
C ILE A 203 1.78 7.78 63.99
N HIS A 204 0.87 6.89 64.39
CA HIS A 204 0.56 6.54 65.78
C HIS A 204 -0.03 5.12 65.81
N PRO A 205 0.06 4.35 66.91
CA PRO A 205 -0.67 3.09 67.05
C PRO A 205 -2.13 3.21 66.58
N GLY A 206 -2.48 2.45 65.53
CA GLY A 206 -3.81 2.45 64.91
C GLY A 206 -4.11 3.58 63.91
N VAL A 207 -3.25 4.60 63.78
CA VAL A 207 -3.49 5.77 62.91
C VAL A 207 -2.48 5.81 61.76
N TYR A 208 -3.01 5.82 60.53
CA TYR A 208 -2.23 5.88 59.30
C TYR A 208 -2.49 7.17 58.54
N GLN A 209 -1.46 7.71 57.93
CA GLN A 209 -1.55 8.82 56.98
C GLN A 209 -1.16 8.36 55.58
N MET A 210 -1.91 8.81 54.58
CA MET A 210 -1.52 8.63 53.18
C MET A 210 -0.47 9.67 52.84
N CYS A 211 0.74 9.22 52.50
CA CYS A 211 1.86 10.07 52.11
C CYS A 211 2.42 9.59 50.76
N SER A 212 3.07 10.48 50.01
CA SER A 212 3.84 10.11 48.82
C SER A 212 5.26 10.65 48.98
N PRO A 213 6.30 9.87 48.60
CA PRO A 213 7.70 10.25 48.83
C PRO A 213 8.07 11.64 48.30
N THR A 214 7.52 12.05 47.16
CA THR A 214 7.85 13.33 46.52
C THR A 214 6.67 14.28 46.39
N ARG A 215 5.46 13.92 46.82
CA ARG A 215 4.30 14.82 46.81
C ARG A 215 4.00 15.35 48.21
N GLY A 216 4.27 16.63 48.42
CA GLY A 216 3.88 17.34 49.65
C GLY A 216 2.40 17.74 49.71
N ARG A 217 1.67 17.70 48.58
CA ARG A 217 0.23 18.01 48.54
C ARG A 217 -0.57 16.79 48.98
N PRO A 218 -1.60 16.93 49.85
CA PRO A 218 -2.46 15.82 50.29
C PRO A 218 -3.18 15.12 49.12
N PRO A 219 -3.66 13.86 49.32
CA PRO A 219 -4.39 13.13 48.29
C PRO A 219 -5.60 13.93 47.82
N SER A 220 -5.93 13.86 46.53
CA SER A 220 -7.19 14.41 46.04
C SER A 220 -8.37 13.71 46.74
N PRO A 221 -9.44 14.43 47.11
CA PRO A 221 -10.66 13.80 47.57
C PRO A 221 -11.10 12.77 46.54
N ARG A 222 -11.38 11.54 47.00
CA ARG A 222 -12.06 10.56 46.15
C ARG A 222 -13.53 11.01 46.09
N PHE A 223 -14.03 11.27 44.88
CA PHE A 223 -15.47 11.33 44.63
C PHE A 223 -16.03 9.92 44.56
#